data_AF-A0A1B6ID98-F1
#
_entry.id   AF-A0A1B6ID98-F1
#
_cell.length_a   1.000
_cell.length_b   1.000
_cell.length_c   1.000
_cell.angle_alpha   90.00
_cell.angle_beta   90.00
_cell.angle_gamma   90.00
#
_symmetry.space_group_name_H-M   'P 1'
#
loop_
_entity.id
_entity.type
_entity.pdbx_description
1 polymer ?
#
loop_
_entity_poly.entity_id
_entity_poly.type
_entity_poly.pdbx_seq_one_letter_code
_entity_poly.pdbx_strand_id
1 'polypeptide(L)'
;MEGSPGEEWTLKRSYDVNTSPKQFWAAIDIYVERSHIVNRRLIGCQILGKFPIANEQQLETVKNLLLNHKNKDFKELIEREESAFKGNSHTFGIAIVKKVLSKLNSSHHSIEIVLKDYTRNFVSFFNKQADTGVIPHFPYAFSYGEGRLCLWVGRGFQDSDPSYQWILTKLVPKLIKWMEDEANRSDNQVTTSLRLVSVSDYSVLYNKLKATYGKQLVEMWPENTDPYKFVYED
;
A
#
# COMPACT_ATOMS: atom_id res chain seq x y z
N MET A 1 3.66 -3.46 28.30
CA MET A 1 4.80 -2.56 28.00
C MET A 1 5.04 -2.64 26.51
N GLU A 2 4.31 -1.81 25.77
CA GLU A 2 4.41 -1.73 24.31
C GLU A 2 5.77 -1.14 23.93
N GLY A 3 6.52 -1.86 23.10
CA GLY A 3 7.77 -1.36 22.56
C GLY A 3 7.49 -0.15 21.67
N SER A 4 7.93 1.02 22.11
CA SER A 4 8.01 2.19 21.24
C SER A 4 8.75 1.77 19.97
N PRO A 5 8.17 1.93 18.77
CA PRO A 5 8.96 1.90 17.56
C PRO A 5 10.07 2.94 17.75
N GLY A 6 11.33 2.62 17.42
CA GLY A 6 12.48 3.47 17.72
C GLY A 6 12.35 4.92 17.23
N GLU A 7 13.33 5.77 17.56
CA GLU A 7 13.42 7.25 17.37
C GLU A 7 13.08 7.83 15.97
N GLU A 8 12.63 7.00 15.03
CA GLU A 8 12.18 7.33 13.68
C GLU A 8 10.68 7.63 13.59
N TRP A 9 9.84 7.08 14.49
CA TRP A 9 8.38 7.13 14.37
C TRP A 9 7.73 8.08 15.38
N THR A 10 6.79 8.91 14.91
CA THR A 10 5.94 9.75 15.75
C THR A 10 4.52 9.19 15.79
N LEU A 11 4.00 8.88 16.98
CA LEU A 11 2.58 8.54 17.16
C LEU A 11 1.72 9.77 16.88
N LYS A 12 0.72 9.66 15.99
CA LYS A 12 -0.15 10.78 15.63
C LYS A 12 -1.59 10.63 16.07
N ARG A 13 -2.14 9.43 15.94
CA ARG A 13 -3.53 9.13 16.29
C ARG A 13 -3.64 7.70 16.79
N SER A 14 -4.60 7.47 17.67
CA SER A 14 -5.01 6.16 18.14
C SER A 14 -6.53 6.09 18.07
N TYR A 15 -7.06 4.92 17.74
CA TYR A 15 -8.47 4.66 17.54
C TYR A 15 -8.83 3.37 18.28
N ASP A 16 -9.75 3.47 19.24
CA ASP A 16 -10.30 2.27 19.89
C ASP A 16 -11.16 1.50 18.88
N VAL A 17 -10.89 0.20 18.76
CA VAL A 17 -11.52 -0.71 17.81
C VAL A 17 -11.77 -2.06 18.47
N ASN A 18 -13.00 -2.57 18.39
CA ASN A 18 -13.35 -3.86 18.99
C ASN A 18 -13.03 -5.03 18.04
N THR A 19 -11.73 -5.29 17.84
CA THR A 19 -11.26 -6.27 16.83
C THR A 19 -10.11 -7.14 17.37
N SER A 20 -9.51 -7.97 16.53
CA SER A 20 -8.40 -8.87 16.87
C SER A 20 -7.18 -8.63 15.97
N PRO A 21 -5.98 -9.11 16.36
CA PRO A 21 -4.80 -9.02 15.50
C PRO A 21 -5.00 -9.69 14.13
N LYS A 22 -5.81 -10.76 14.06
CA LYS A 22 -6.16 -11.42 12.79
C LYS A 22 -6.92 -10.48 11.86
N GLN A 23 -7.90 -9.74 12.39
CA GLN A 23 -8.69 -8.76 11.62
C GLN A 23 -7.83 -7.58 11.17
N PHE A 24 -6.92 -7.11 12.03
CA PHE A 24 -5.92 -6.10 11.66
C PHE A 24 -5.10 -6.55 10.44
N TRP A 25 -4.49 -7.73 10.51
CA TRP A 25 -3.67 -8.23 9.41
C TRP A 25 -4.46 -8.46 8.12
N ALA A 26 -5.69 -8.98 8.21
CA ALA A 26 -6.57 -9.12 7.06
C ALA A 26 -6.92 -7.77 6.40
N ALA A 27 -7.20 -6.73 7.19
CA ALA A 27 -7.44 -5.38 6.67
C ALA A 27 -6.18 -4.78 6.01
N ILE A 28 -5.00 -5.00 6.61
CA ILE A 28 -3.72 -4.61 6.01
C ILE A 28 -3.48 -5.34 4.70
N ASP A 29 -3.78 -6.64 4.61
CA ASP A 29 -3.65 -7.41 3.38
C ASP A 29 -4.55 -6.88 2.26
N ILE A 30 -5.81 -6.52 2.56
CA ILE A 30 -6.68 -5.85 1.60
C ILE A 30 -6.02 -4.55 1.10
N TYR A 31 -5.47 -3.73 2.00
CA TYR A 31 -4.82 -2.49 1.61
C TYR A 31 -3.57 -2.71 0.75
N VAL A 32 -2.71 -3.66 1.14
CA VAL A 32 -1.47 -3.99 0.43
C VAL A 32 -1.76 -4.49 -0.98
N GLU A 33 -2.76 -5.38 -1.13
CA GLU A 33 -3.09 -6.03 -2.39
C GLU A 33 -4.05 -5.24 -3.28
N ARG A 34 -4.80 -4.31 -2.69
CA ARG A 34 -5.88 -3.58 -3.38
C ARG A 34 -5.94 -2.10 -2.98
N SER A 35 -4.79 -1.43 -3.00
CA SER A 35 -4.69 -0.01 -2.60
C SER A 35 -5.61 0.94 -3.39
N HIS A 36 -5.97 0.57 -4.63
CA HIS A 36 -6.92 1.31 -5.48
C HIS A 36 -8.35 1.40 -4.90
N ILE A 37 -8.75 0.49 -4.01
CA ILE A 37 -10.09 0.52 -3.39
C ILE A 37 -10.27 1.76 -2.50
N VAL A 38 -9.19 2.28 -1.92
CA VAL A 38 -9.21 3.46 -1.05
C VAL A 38 -8.58 4.70 -1.71
N ASN A 39 -7.73 4.50 -2.72
CA ASN A 39 -7.14 5.56 -3.51
C ASN A 39 -7.58 5.47 -4.98
N ARG A 40 -8.65 6.20 -5.33
CA ARG A 40 -9.27 6.18 -6.68
C ARG A 40 -8.36 6.66 -7.81
N ARG A 41 -7.27 7.35 -7.46
CA ARG A 41 -6.24 7.81 -8.40
C ARG A 41 -5.35 6.65 -8.90
N LEU A 42 -5.48 5.47 -8.30
CA LEU A 42 -4.77 4.26 -8.71
C LEU A 42 -5.64 3.39 -9.60
N ILE A 43 -5.02 2.81 -10.62
CA ILE A 43 -5.54 1.67 -11.37
C ILE A 43 -5.43 0.40 -10.51
N GLY A 44 -4.31 0.27 -9.79
CA GLY A 44 -4.05 -0.90 -8.96
C GLY A 44 -2.62 -0.95 -8.43
N CYS A 45 -2.24 -2.12 -7.95
CA CYS A 45 -0.87 -2.41 -7.53
C CYS A 45 -0.46 -3.79 -8.05
N GLN A 46 0.84 -3.94 -8.28
CA GLN A 46 1.49 -5.19 -8.65
C GLN A 46 2.52 -5.53 -7.58
N ILE A 47 2.38 -6.68 -6.94
CA ILE A 47 3.40 -7.17 -6.02
C ILE A 47 4.57 -7.68 -6.85
N LEU A 48 5.75 -7.11 -6.63
CA LEU A 48 6.98 -7.50 -7.31
C LEU A 48 7.67 -8.68 -6.60
N GLY A 49 7.54 -8.74 -5.28
CA GLY A 49 8.11 -9.83 -4.47
C GLY A 49 7.65 -9.78 -3.01
N LYS A 50 7.76 -10.93 -2.35
CA LYS A 50 7.47 -11.08 -0.91
C LYS A 50 8.49 -12.03 -0.32
N PHE A 51 9.23 -11.59 0.70
CA PHE A 51 10.19 -12.47 1.36
C PHE A 51 10.08 -12.41 2.88
N PRO A 52 10.12 -13.58 3.53
CA PRO A 52 10.00 -13.69 4.98
C PRO A 52 11.22 -13.12 5.68
N ILE A 53 10.99 -12.62 6.89
CA ILE A 53 11.99 -12.05 7.78
C ILE A 53 12.03 -12.93 9.03
N ALA A 54 13.22 -13.34 9.43
CA ALA A 54 13.46 -14.27 10.54
C ALA A 54 13.67 -13.55 11.89
N ASN A 55 14.14 -12.31 11.88
CA ASN A 55 14.42 -11.53 13.10
C ASN A 55 14.53 -10.02 12.82
N GLU A 56 14.60 -9.23 13.90
CA GLU A 56 14.71 -7.76 13.85
C GLU A 56 15.98 -7.26 13.13
N GLN A 57 17.11 -7.94 13.28
CA GLN A 57 18.34 -7.57 12.58
C GLN A 57 18.21 -7.70 11.06
N GLN A 58 17.54 -8.77 10.60
CA GLN A 58 17.24 -8.96 9.19
C GLN A 58 16.24 -7.91 8.69
N LEU A 59 15.22 -7.57 9.50
CA LEU A 59 14.26 -6.50 9.16
C LEU A 59 14.98 -5.19 8.84
N GLU A 60 15.87 -4.74 9.73
CA GLU A 60 16.60 -3.48 9.53
C GLU A 60 17.60 -3.56 8.36
N THR A 61 18.24 -4.71 8.17
CA THR A 61 19.14 -4.94 7.03
C THR A 61 18.38 -4.81 5.71
N VAL A 62 17.23 -5.50 5.60
CA VAL A 62 16.35 -5.49 4.43
C VAL A 62 15.79 -4.09 4.18
N LYS A 63 15.31 -3.42 5.24
CA LYS A 63 14.82 -2.04 5.17
C LYS A 63 15.86 -1.12 4.56
N ASN A 64 17.07 -1.07 5.13
CA ASN A 64 18.14 -0.20 4.64
C ASN A 64 18.51 -0.50 3.19
N LEU A 65 18.58 -1.78 2.84
CA LEU A 65 18.92 -2.24 1.50
C LEU A 65 17.84 -1.84 0.48
N LEU A 66 16.54 -2.02 0.78
CA LEU A 66 15.44 -1.66 -0.12
C LEU A 66 15.35 -0.14 -0.30
N LEU A 67 15.51 0.62 0.79
CA LEU A 67 15.46 2.08 0.76
C LEU A 67 16.63 2.68 -0.03
N ASN A 68 17.83 2.11 0.09
CA ASN A 68 19.04 2.61 -0.60
C ASN A 68 19.20 2.06 -2.02
N HIS A 69 18.39 1.10 -2.45
CA HIS A 69 18.50 0.48 -3.77
C HIS A 69 18.34 1.50 -4.90
N LYS A 70 19.38 1.81 -5.67
CA LYS A 70 19.29 2.87 -6.69
C LYS A 70 18.49 2.46 -7.93
N ASN A 71 18.42 1.15 -8.21
CA ASN A 71 17.73 0.64 -9.39
C ASN A 71 16.21 0.60 -9.17
N LYS A 72 15.45 0.85 -10.24
CA LYS A 72 13.99 0.68 -10.24
C LYS A 72 13.57 -0.79 -10.36
N ASP A 73 14.49 -1.65 -10.80
CA ASP A 73 14.29 -3.08 -10.83
C ASP A 73 14.71 -3.71 -9.50
N PHE A 74 13.76 -4.34 -8.82
CA PHE A 74 13.95 -5.03 -7.55
C PHE A 74 14.06 -6.55 -7.74
N LYS A 75 13.98 -7.07 -8.97
CA LYS A 75 13.88 -8.50 -9.24
C LYS A 75 15.04 -9.32 -8.66
N GLU A 76 16.28 -8.99 -9.04
CA GLU A 76 17.48 -9.71 -8.56
C GLU A 76 17.59 -9.67 -7.02
N LEU A 77 17.21 -8.53 -6.44
CA LEU A 77 17.25 -8.31 -5.01
C LEU A 77 16.23 -9.20 -4.29
N ILE A 78 15.01 -9.23 -4.79
CA ILE A 78 13.93 -10.08 -4.28
C ILE A 78 14.34 -11.55 -4.37
N GLU A 79 14.79 -12.01 -5.55
CA GLU A 79 15.20 -13.40 -5.78
C GLU A 79 16.34 -13.83 -4.83
N ARG A 80 17.29 -12.93 -4.57
CA ARG A 80 18.38 -13.17 -3.63
C ARG A 80 17.89 -13.33 -2.19
N GLU A 81 17.02 -12.44 -1.71
CA GLU A 81 16.50 -12.51 -0.34
C GLU A 81 15.55 -13.69 -0.13
N GLU A 82 14.73 -14.03 -1.13
CA GLU A 82 13.89 -15.24 -1.13
C GLU A 82 14.76 -16.51 -1.03
N SER A 83 15.86 -16.57 -1.78
CA SER A 83 16.78 -17.72 -1.76
C SER A 83 17.63 -17.82 -0.49
N ALA A 84 17.93 -16.69 0.14
CA ALA A 84 18.70 -16.65 1.38
C ALA A 84 17.91 -17.17 2.59
N PHE A 85 16.58 -17.25 2.49
CA PHE A 85 15.73 -17.74 3.56
C PHE A 85 15.83 -19.26 3.71
N LYS A 86 16.62 -19.68 4.69
CA LYS A 86 16.71 -21.07 5.15
C LYS A 86 15.62 -21.27 6.21
N GLY A 87 14.39 -21.51 5.77
CA GLY A 87 13.24 -21.69 6.64
C GLY A 87 13.44 -22.82 7.66
N ASN A 88 13.00 -22.58 8.90
CA ASN A 88 12.60 -23.60 9.89
C ASN A 88 12.09 -23.01 11.23
N SER A 89 12.02 -21.67 11.40
CA SER A 89 11.46 -21.04 12.61
C SER A 89 10.28 -20.11 12.29
N HIS A 90 9.50 -19.82 13.34
CA HIS A 90 8.42 -18.83 13.36
C HIS A 90 8.83 -17.56 12.60
N THR A 91 8.04 -17.18 11.58
CA THR A 91 8.32 -16.00 10.76
C THR A 91 8.13 -14.74 11.59
N PHE A 92 9.20 -13.99 11.82
CA PHE A 92 9.17 -12.72 12.55
C PHE A 92 8.33 -11.67 11.78
N GLY A 93 8.46 -11.65 10.46
CA GLY A 93 7.81 -10.67 9.62
C GLY A 93 7.89 -10.97 8.13
N ILE A 94 7.44 -10.05 7.30
CA ILE A 94 7.57 -10.15 5.84
C ILE A 94 7.87 -8.77 5.24
N ALA A 95 8.79 -8.74 4.29
CA ALA A 95 8.99 -7.59 3.41
C ALA A 95 8.25 -7.82 2.10
N ILE A 96 7.57 -6.78 1.63
CA ILE A 96 6.81 -6.79 0.39
C ILE A 96 7.25 -5.58 -0.42
N VAL A 97 7.65 -5.82 -1.66
CA VAL A 97 7.92 -4.75 -2.62
C VAL A 97 6.76 -4.72 -3.60
N LYS A 98 6.04 -3.60 -3.69
CA LYS A 98 4.95 -3.44 -4.65
C LYS A 98 5.10 -2.20 -5.51
N LYS A 99 4.73 -2.35 -6.77
CA LYS A 99 4.61 -1.29 -7.75
C LYS A 99 3.20 -0.74 -7.71
N VAL A 100 3.07 0.58 -7.60
CA VAL A 100 1.79 1.29 -7.55
C VAL A 100 1.51 1.89 -8.94
N LEU A 101 0.33 1.60 -9.48
CA LEU A 101 -0.05 1.96 -10.85
C LEU A 101 -1.07 3.10 -10.82
N SER A 102 -0.65 4.29 -11.26
CA SER A 102 -1.47 5.51 -11.33
C SER A 102 -2.42 5.49 -12.54
N LYS A 103 -3.60 6.11 -12.41
CA LYS A 103 -4.48 6.44 -13.55
C LYS A 103 -3.92 7.54 -14.43
N LEU A 104 -3.11 8.44 -13.87
CA LEU A 104 -2.44 9.48 -14.63
C LEU A 104 -1.27 8.84 -15.38
N ASN A 105 -1.17 9.12 -16.68
CA ASN A 105 -0.10 8.66 -17.57
C ASN A 105 1.26 9.22 -17.12
N SER A 106 1.85 8.65 -16.07
CA SER A 106 3.22 8.90 -15.67
C SER A 106 4.09 7.74 -16.14
N SER A 107 5.10 8.06 -16.94
CA SER A 107 6.21 7.14 -17.27
C SER A 107 6.95 6.66 -16.00
N HIS A 108 6.72 7.33 -14.88
CA HIS A 108 7.25 7.01 -13.57
C HIS A 108 6.23 6.21 -12.76
N HIS A 109 6.61 4.99 -12.41
CA HIS A 109 5.87 4.14 -11.49
C HIS A 109 6.47 4.30 -10.10
N SER A 110 5.62 4.41 -9.10
CA SER A 110 6.07 4.48 -7.71
C SER A 110 6.21 3.07 -7.12
N ILE A 111 7.21 2.90 -6.25
CA ILE A 111 7.41 1.66 -5.51
C ILE A 111 7.08 1.94 -4.04
N GLU A 112 6.20 1.11 -3.46
CA GLU A 112 5.93 1.10 -2.02
C GLU A 112 6.54 -0.18 -1.44
N ILE A 113 7.38 0.00 -0.43
CA ILE A 113 7.98 -1.07 0.36
C ILE A 113 7.13 -1.19 1.62
N VAL A 114 6.62 -2.39 1.88
CA VAL A 114 5.82 -2.70 3.07
C VAL A 114 6.58 -3.69 3.93
N LEU A 115 6.79 -3.33 5.19
CA LEU A 115 7.43 -4.21 6.17
C LEU A 115 6.43 -4.55 7.26
N LYS A 116 6.11 -5.84 7.42
CA LYS A 116 5.26 -6.34 8.50
C LYS A 116 6.13 -6.99 9.56
N ASP A 117 5.93 -6.58 10.81
CA ASP A 117 6.46 -7.20 12.02
C ASP A 117 5.29 -7.83 12.78
N TYR A 118 5.22 -9.16 12.75
CA TYR A 118 4.14 -9.92 13.38
C TYR A 118 4.29 -9.96 14.90
N THR A 119 5.49 -9.78 15.44
CA THR A 119 5.73 -9.80 16.88
C THR A 119 5.17 -8.55 17.56
N ARG A 120 5.21 -7.41 16.86
CA ARG A 120 4.71 -6.11 17.36
C ARG A 120 3.36 -5.71 16.80
N ASN A 121 2.73 -6.55 15.96
CA ASN A 121 1.56 -6.17 15.16
C ASN A 121 1.76 -4.81 14.46
N PHE A 122 2.94 -4.62 13.86
CA PHE A 122 3.37 -3.34 13.33
C PHE A 122 3.64 -3.46 11.83
N VAL A 123 3.09 -2.56 11.02
CA VAL A 123 3.32 -2.51 9.59
C VAL A 123 3.75 -1.12 9.17
N SER A 124 4.84 -1.03 8.41
CA SER A 124 5.38 0.24 7.89
C SER A 124 5.40 0.26 6.38
N PHE A 125 5.19 1.46 5.83
CA PHE A 125 5.10 1.75 4.41
C PHE A 125 6.13 2.83 4.07
N PHE A 126 7.00 2.52 3.13
CA PHE A 126 8.02 3.43 2.64
C PHE A 126 7.89 3.60 1.13
N ASN A 127 7.86 4.85 0.68
CA ASN A 127 7.58 5.16 -0.71
C ASN A 127 8.83 5.66 -1.43
N LYS A 128 9.05 5.13 -2.62
CA LYS A 128 10.14 5.49 -3.52
C LYS A 128 9.54 6.03 -4.82
N GLN A 129 9.99 7.23 -5.21
CA GLN A 129 9.47 8.05 -6.32
C GLN A 129 8.03 8.54 -6.11
N ALA A 130 7.87 9.65 -5.38
CA ALA A 130 6.57 10.29 -5.11
C ALA A 130 6.33 11.54 -5.97
N ASP A 131 6.86 11.61 -7.19
CA ASP A 131 6.69 12.81 -8.06
C ASP A 131 5.25 13.03 -8.51
N THR A 132 4.34 12.06 -8.29
CA THR A 132 2.96 12.10 -8.79
C THR A 132 1.93 12.50 -7.72
N GLY A 133 2.33 12.68 -6.45
CA GLY A 133 1.42 13.02 -5.35
C GLY A 133 0.32 11.98 -5.06
N VAL A 134 0.39 10.80 -5.71
CA VAL A 134 -0.64 9.75 -5.60
C VAL A 134 -0.47 8.93 -4.34
N ILE A 135 0.76 8.79 -3.86
CA ILE A 135 1.12 8.09 -2.61
C ILE A 135 1.80 9.06 -1.64
N PRO A 136 1.72 8.83 -0.32
CA PRO A 136 2.43 9.64 0.66
C PRO A 136 3.94 9.66 0.38
N HIS A 137 4.55 10.85 0.37
CA HIS A 137 6.00 11.00 0.11
C HIS A 137 6.87 10.77 1.36
N PHE A 138 6.24 10.55 2.51
CA PHE A 138 6.88 10.26 3.78
C PHE A 138 6.51 8.85 4.25
N PRO A 139 7.34 8.21 5.10
CA PRO A 139 7.01 6.93 5.70
C PRO A 139 5.82 7.04 6.66
N TYR A 140 4.95 6.04 6.66
CA TYR A 140 3.86 5.92 7.62
C TYR A 140 3.70 4.46 8.06
N ALA A 141 3.11 4.24 9.22
CA ALA A 141 2.95 2.92 9.78
C ALA A 141 1.67 2.79 10.60
N PHE A 142 1.22 1.55 10.78
CA PHE A 142 0.12 1.19 11.66
C PHE A 142 0.56 0.14 12.66
N SER A 143 0.09 0.27 13.90
CA SER A 143 0.24 -0.78 14.90
C SER A 143 -1.11 -1.16 15.51
N TYR A 144 -1.20 -2.38 16.00
CA TYR A 144 -2.38 -2.88 16.67
C TYR A 144 -2.06 -3.54 18.03
N GLY A 145 -2.64 -3.02 19.10
CA GLY A 145 -2.42 -3.50 20.47
C GLY A 145 -3.55 -3.05 21.38
N GLU A 146 -3.91 -3.89 22.36
CA GLU A 146 -4.88 -3.53 23.41
C GLU A 146 -6.23 -3.00 22.89
N GLY A 147 -6.70 -3.50 21.74
CA GLY A 147 -7.95 -3.03 21.13
C GLY A 147 -7.84 -1.67 20.44
N ARG A 148 -6.63 -1.23 20.09
CA ARG A 148 -6.39 0.06 19.45
C ARG A 148 -5.61 -0.08 18.15
N LEU A 149 -6.06 0.67 17.14
CA LEU A 149 -5.31 0.94 15.93
C LEU A 149 -4.56 2.26 16.09
N CYS A 150 -3.24 2.25 15.95
CA CYS A 150 -2.40 3.43 16.07
C CYS A 150 -1.79 3.80 14.72
N LEU A 151 -1.84 5.09 14.36
CA LEU A 151 -1.17 5.67 13.20
C LEU A 151 0.14 6.32 13.63
N TRP A 152 1.22 5.88 12.99
CA TRP A 152 2.58 6.39 13.17
C TRP A 152 3.06 7.03 11.88
N VAL A 153 3.85 8.09 12.00
CA VAL A 153 4.38 8.82 10.84
C VAL A 153 5.88 9.03 11.05
N GLY A 154 6.65 8.75 10.01
CA GLY A 154 8.09 8.96 9.98
C GLY A 154 8.45 10.43 9.78
N ARG A 155 9.73 10.74 9.57
CA ARG A 155 10.18 12.11 9.29
C ARG A 155 9.69 12.59 7.91
N GLY A 156 9.57 13.90 7.75
CA GLY A 156 9.35 14.55 6.44
C GLY A 156 7.90 14.89 6.08
N PHE A 157 6.93 14.69 6.98
CA PHE A 157 5.54 15.14 6.77
C PHE A 157 5.24 16.46 7.50
N GLN A 158 4.17 17.12 7.09
CA GLN A 158 3.56 18.25 7.80
C GLN A 158 2.09 17.93 8.10
N ASP A 159 1.52 18.48 9.17
CA ASP A 159 0.10 18.21 9.51
C ASP A 159 -0.88 18.77 8.43
N SER A 160 -0.46 19.77 7.66
CA SER A 160 -1.20 20.32 6.51
C SER A 160 -1.05 19.51 5.22
N ASP A 161 -0.25 18.44 5.23
CA ASP A 161 0.05 17.66 4.02
C ASP A 161 -1.20 16.94 3.49
N PRO A 162 -1.55 17.11 2.21
CA PRO A 162 -2.70 16.43 1.60
C PRO A 162 -2.65 14.90 1.74
N SER A 163 -1.46 14.30 1.71
CA SER A 163 -1.26 12.85 1.86
C SER A 163 -1.55 12.41 3.30
N TYR A 164 -1.14 13.21 4.28
CA TYR A 164 -1.45 12.95 5.68
C TYR A 164 -2.96 13.09 5.94
N GLN A 165 -3.59 14.14 5.41
CA GLN A 165 -5.04 14.31 5.48
C GLN A 165 -5.80 13.18 4.79
N TRP A 166 -5.30 12.68 3.65
CA TRP A 166 -5.87 11.51 2.98
C TRP A 166 -5.76 10.25 3.85
N ILE A 167 -4.62 10.02 4.53
CA ILE A 167 -4.47 8.89 5.45
C ILE A 167 -5.55 8.97 6.55
N LEU A 168 -5.69 10.13 7.20
CA LEU A 168 -6.63 10.32 8.29
C LEU A 168 -8.09 10.21 7.87
N THR A 169 -8.45 10.78 6.71
CA THR A 169 -9.86 10.92 6.30
C THR A 169 -10.36 9.80 5.39
N LYS A 170 -9.45 9.05 4.74
CA LYS A 170 -9.80 7.98 3.80
C LYS A 170 -9.23 6.64 4.21
N LEU A 171 -7.92 6.55 4.45
CA LEU A 171 -7.27 5.27 4.72
C LEU A 171 -7.66 4.69 6.08
N VAL A 172 -7.50 5.46 7.15
CA VAL A 172 -7.79 5.00 8.52
C VAL A 172 -9.24 4.55 8.67
N PRO A 173 -10.27 5.33 8.28
CA PRO A 173 -11.65 4.90 8.40
C PRO A 173 -11.95 3.63 7.58
N LYS A 174 -11.28 3.48 6.43
CA LYS A 174 -11.44 2.30 5.58
C LYS A 174 -10.79 1.06 6.19
N LEU A 175 -9.62 1.21 6.82
CA LEU A 175 -8.95 0.13 7.56
C LEU A 175 -9.82 -0.32 8.74
N ILE A 176 -10.30 0.60 9.57
CA ILE A 176 -11.19 0.28 10.71
C ILE A 176 -12.42 -0.51 10.21
N LYS A 177 -13.07 -0.01 9.15
CA LYS A 177 -14.21 -0.71 8.55
C LYS A 177 -13.84 -2.13 8.09
N TRP A 178 -12.70 -2.32 7.41
CA TRP A 178 -12.27 -3.66 7.00
C TRP A 178 -11.95 -4.58 8.18
N MET A 179 -11.41 -4.03 9.27
CA MET A 179 -11.16 -4.81 10.49
C MET A 179 -12.48 -5.28 11.12
N GLU A 180 -13.49 -4.41 11.17
CA GLU A 180 -14.83 -4.74 11.69
C GLU A 180 -15.57 -5.73 10.78
N ASP A 181 -15.54 -5.51 9.46
CA ASP A 181 -16.24 -6.33 8.46
C ASP A 181 -15.71 -7.78 8.41
N GLU A 182 -14.44 -8.03 8.74
CA GLU A 182 -13.87 -9.39 8.82
C GLU A 182 -14.58 -10.28 9.85
N ALA A 183 -15.16 -9.72 10.92
CA ALA A 183 -15.96 -10.50 11.87
C ALA A 183 -17.24 -11.08 11.22
N ASN A 184 -17.75 -10.43 10.17
CA ASN A 184 -18.97 -10.81 9.46
C ASN A 184 -18.68 -11.65 8.21
N ARG A 185 -17.41 -11.88 7.87
CA ARG A 185 -17.02 -12.80 6.79
C ARG A 185 -17.11 -14.22 7.32
N SER A 186 -18.32 -14.81 7.28
CA SER A 186 -18.44 -16.25 7.16
C SER A 186 -17.59 -16.71 5.97
N ASP A 187 -16.97 -17.88 6.07
CA ASP A 187 -15.97 -18.54 5.20
C ASP A 187 -16.27 -18.59 3.66
N ASN A 188 -17.31 -17.91 3.19
CA ASN A 188 -17.72 -17.82 1.80
C ASN A 188 -17.70 -16.37 1.29
N GLN A 189 -16.98 -16.20 0.18
CA GLN A 189 -17.02 -15.07 -0.76
C GLN A 189 -16.26 -13.80 -0.38
N VAL A 190 -14.94 -13.90 -0.31
CA VAL A 190 -14.15 -12.95 -1.10
C VAL A 190 -14.20 -13.48 -2.53
N THR A 191 -15.05 -12.90 -3.39
CA THR A 191 -14.91 -13.08 -4.84
C THR A 191 -13.55 -12.52 -5.22
N THR A 192 -12.53 -13.38 -5.18
CA THR A 192 -11.26 -13.14 -5.84
C THR A 192 -11.62 -12.99 -7.31
N SER A 193 -11.47 -11.76 -7.84
CA SER A 193 -11.52 -11.55 -9.29
C SER A 193 -10.70 -12.65 -9.94
N LEU A 194 -11.23 -13.31 -10.96
CA LEU A 194 -10.55 -14.37 -11.69
C LEU A 194 -9.20 -13.88 -12.25
N ARG A 195 -8.95 -12.55 -12.28
CA ARG A 195 -7.70 -11.90 -12.70
C ARG A 195 -7.16 -12.52 -13.99
N LEU A 196 -8.06 -12.78 -14.95
CA LEU A 196 -7.72 -13.36 -16.26
C LEU A 196 -6.73 -12.47 -17.04
N VAL A 197 -6.67 -11.18 -16.69
CA VAL A 197 -5.70 -10.22 -17.19
C VAL A 197 -4.95 -9.64 -15.98
N SER A 198 -3.62 -9.50 -16.11
CA SER A 198 -2.83 -8.90 -15.04
C SER A 198 -3.18 -7.41 -14.88
N VAL A 199 -3.06 -6.87 -13.67
CA VAL A 199 -3.32 -5.45 -13.41
C VAL A 199 -2.35 -4.57 -14.23
N SER A 200 -1.14 -5.06 -14.50
CA SER A 200 -0.17 -4.37 -15.35
C SER A 200 -0.65 -4.28 -16.80
N ASP A 201 -1.10 -5.40 -17.38
CA ASP A 201 -1.59 -5.42 -18.77
C ASP A 201 -2.85 -4.58 -18.92
N TYR A 202 -3.76 -4.66 -17.94
CA TYR A 202 -4.92 -3.80 -17.86
C TYR A 202 -4.52 -2.32 -17.81
N SER A 203 -3.54 -1.95 -16.98
CA SER A 203 -3.06 -0.58 -16.86
C SER A 203 -2.46 -0.06 -18.17
N VAL A 204 -1.66 -0.89 -18.87
CA VAL A 204 -1.07 -0.53 -20.17
C VAL A 204 -2.17 -0.28 -21.20
N LEU A 205 -3.15 -1.19 -21.29
CA LEU A 205 -4.27 -1.06 -22.22
C LEU A 205 -5.14 0.15 -21.90
N TYR A 206 -5.49 0.37 -20.63
CA TYR A 206 -6.25 1.53 -20.16
C TYR A 206 -5.59 2.85 -20.60
N ASN A 207 -4.29 2.97 -20.34
CA ASN A 207 -3.50 4.15 -20.69
C ASN A 207 -3.41 4.35 -22.21
N LYS A 208 -3.23 3.26 -22.97
CA LYS A 208 -3.25 3.30 -24.43
C LYS A 208 -4.60 3.78 -24.97
N LEU A 209 -5.71 3.29 -24.43
CA LEU A 209 -7.05 3.69 -24.84
C LEU A 209 -7.31 5.17 -24.53
N LYS A 210 -6.97 5.63 -23.31
CA LYS A 210 -7.10 7.06 -22.94
C LYS A 210 -6.24 7.95 -23.85
N ALA A 211 -5.02 7.54 -24.19
CA ALA A 211 -4.16 8.29 -25.10
C ALA A 211 -4.71 8.32 -26.55
N THR A 212 -5.29 7.22 -27.01
CA THR A 212 -5.79 7.09 -28.39
C THR A 212 -7.10 7.84 -28.59
N TYR A 213 -8.05 7.70 -27.66
CA TYR A 213 -9.43 8.16 -27.84
C TYR A 213 -9.82 9.31 -26.92
N GLY A 214 -9.07 9.57 -25.84
CA GLY A 214 -9.48 10.53 -24.81
C GLY A 214 -9.73 11.93 -25.34
N LYS A 215 -8.86 12.43 -26.23
CA LYS A 215 -9.04 13.76 -26.83
C LYS A 215 -10.33 13.85 -27.66
N GLN A 216 -10.59 12.84 -28.50
CA GLN A 216 -11.80 12.79 -29.33
C GLN A 216 -13.09 12.67 -28.49
N LEU A 217 -13.04 11.89 -27.40
CA LEU A 217 -14.18 11.75 -26.49
C LEU A 217 -14.51 13.06 -25.75
N VAL A 218 -13.49 13.84 -25.40
CA VAL A 218 -13.68 15.18 -24.83
C VAL A 218 -14.28 16.15 -25.86
N GLU A 219 -13.80 16.11 -27.10
CA GLU A 219 -14.28 16.98 -28.18
C GLU A 219 -15.74 16.70 -28.56
N MET A 220 -16.15 15.44 -28.54
CA MET A 220 -17.51 15.00 -28.90
C MET A 220 -18.41 14.79 -27.68
N TRP A 221 -18.06 15.36 -26.52
CA TRP A 221 -18.79 15.14 -25.28
C TRP A 221 -20.22 15.71 -25.37
N PRO A 222 -21.27 14.87 -25.23
CA PRO A 222 -22.65 15.29 -25.50
C PRO A 222 -23.36 15.88 -24.28
N GLU A 223 -22.76 15.77 -23.08
CA GLU A 223 -23.38 16.19 -21.82
C GLU A 223 -22.88 17.58 -21.36
N ASN A 224 -23.65 18.22 -20.48
CA ASN A 224 -23.27 19.49 -19.85
C ASN A 224 -22.34 19.32 -18.64
N THR A 225 -21.68 18.17 -18.53
CA THR A 225 -20.74 17.82 -17.45
C THR A 225 -19.31 18.13 -17.89
N ASP A 226 -18.35 18.18 -16.94
CA ASP A 226 -16.94 18.40 -17.28
C ASP A 226 -16.36 17.19 -18.01
N PRO A 227 -16.11 17.28 -19.34
CA PRO A 227 -15.67 16.14 -20.13
C PRO A 227 -14.31 15.61 -19.68
N TYR A 228 -13.42 16.47 -19.17
CA TYR A 228 -12.09 16.03 -18.75
C TYR A 228 -12.16 15.12 -17.53
N LYS A 229 -13.04 15.44 -16.58
CA LYS A 229 -13.28 14.62 -15.41
C LYS A 229 -13.79 13.23 -15.79
N PHE A 230 -14.85 13.15 -16.60
CA PHE A 230 -15.46 11.87 -16.96
C PHE A 230 -14.60 11.05 -17.92
N VAL A 231 -13.85 11.70 -18.80
CA VAL A 231 -13.00 11.02 -19.78
C VAL A 231 -11.65 10.62 -19.19
N TYR A 232 -11.11 11.26 -18.14
CA TYR A 232 -9.77 10.92 -17.62
C TYR A 232 -9.73 10.49 -16.15
N GLU A 233 -10.65 10.94 -15.30
CA GLU A 233 -10.61 10.65 -13.86
C GLU A 233 -11.51 9.48 -13.45
N ASP A 234 -12.74 9.45 -13.97
CA ASP A 234 -13.71 8.37 -13.73
C ASP A 234 -13.36 7.12 -14.59
#